data_AF-A0A382G4L0-F1
#
_entry.id   AF-A0A382G4L0-F1
#
_cell.length_a   1.000
_cell.length_b   1.000
_cell.length_c   1.000
_cell.angle_alpha   90.00
_cell.angle_beta   90.00
_cell.angle_gamma   90.00
#
_symmetry.space_group_name_H-M   'P 1'
#
loop_
_entity.id
_entity.type
_entity.pdbx_description
1 polymer ?
#
loop_
_entity_poly.entity_id
_entity_poly.type
_entity_poly.pdbx_seq_one_letter_code
_entity_poly.pdbx_strand_id
1 'polypeptide(L)'
;MTLLPFCEWLATTTWSIALHESLYMYPLIESTHVLALFLFAGTIAMVDLRLLGVAFREIPVSEINARILPWTVAGAVVMVVTGVLLFYAIPVRSYQSLWFRFKVVFLLVAAINVWMFHRRVAKNR
;
A
#
# COMPACT_ATOMS: atom_id res chain seq x y z
N MET A 1 0.59 -26.37 7.00
CA MET A 1 0.93 -26.30 5.57
C MET A 1 1.80 -25.06 5.37
N THR A 2 3.09 -25.20 5.10
CA THR A 2 3.98 -24.04 4.87
C THR A 2 3.68 -23.44 3.49
N LEU A 3 3.71 -22.11 3.36
CA LEU A 3 3.55 -21.43 2.05
C LEU A 3 4.85 -21.40 1.24
N LEU A 4 5.94 -21.96 1.79
CA LEU A 4 7.27 -22.01 1.17
C LEU A 4 7.27 -22.68 -0.21
N PRO A 5 6.67 -23.88 -0.41
CA PRO A 5 6.68 -24.52 -1.72
C PRO A 5 5.98 -23.69 -2.80
N PHE A 6 4.95 -22.92 -2.41
CA PHE A 6 4.28 -22.00 -3.32
C PHE A 6 5.18 -20.82 -3.68
N CYS A 7 5.88 -20.23 -2.71
CA CYS A 7 6.84 -19.14 -2.98
C CYS A 7 8.03 -19.60 -3.83
N GLU A 8 8.50 -20.84 -3.64
CA GLU A 8 9.56 -21.45 -4.45
C GLU A 8 9.08 -21.67 -5.89
N TRP A 9 7.90 -22.24 -6.08
CA TRP A 9 7.28 -22.36 -7.41
C TRP A 9 7.14 -20.99 -8.09
N LEU A 10 6.66 -19.98 -7.36
CA LEU A 10 6.50 -18.63 -7.88
C LEU A 10 7.84 -18.03 -8.35
N ALA A 11 8.91 -18.25 -7.59
CA ALA A 11 10.27 -17.81 -7.93
C ALA A 11 10.82 -18.47 -9.20
N THR A 12 10.38 -19.68 -9.54
CA THR A 12 10.83 -20.38 -10.77
C THR A 12 10.14 -19.90 -12.05
N THR A 13 9.13 -19.03 -11.94
CA THR A 13 8.41 -18.53 -13.11
C THR A 13 9.28 -17.57 -13.93
N THR A 14 9.23 -17.70 -15.26
CA THR A 14 10.06 -16.88 -16.18
C THR A 14 9.86 -15.39 -15.97
N TRP A 15 8.64 -14.95 -15.67
CA TRP A 15 8.33 -13.55 -15.40
C TRP A 15 8.89 -13.07 -14.06
N SER A 16 8.91 -13.91 -13.01
CA SER A 16 9.53 -13.57 -11.72
C SER A 16 11.03 -13.35 -11.90
N ILE A 17 11.70 -14.26 -12.61
CA ILE A 17 13.14 -14.19 -12.88
C ILE A 17 13.45 -12.95 -13.74
N ALA A 18 12.73 -12.76 -14.84
CA ALA A 18 12.91 -11.62 -15.73
C ALA A 18 12.67 -10.27 -15.02
N LEU A 19 11.69 -10.22 -14.12
CA LEU A 19 11.43 -9.02 -13.33
C LEU A 19 12.55 -8.75 -12.33
N HIS A 20 13.04 -9.80 -11.65
CA HIS A 20 14.10 -9.69 -10.64
C HIS A 20 15.46 -9.31 -11.25
N GLU A 21 15.80 -9.90 -12.40
CA GLU A 21 17.08 -9.67 -13.08
C GLU A 21 17.08 -8.40 -13.95
N SER A 22 15.92 -7.75 -14.13
CA SER A 22 15.84 -6.54 -14.93
C SER A 22 16.55 -5.36 -14.25
N LEU A 23 17.58 -4.83 -14.93
CA LEU A 23 18.32 -3.64 -14.50
C LEU A 23 17.45 -2.39 -14.36
N TYR A 24 16.34 -2.30 -15.12
CA TYR A 24 15.49 -1.11 -15.16
C TYR A 24 14.12 -1.34 -14.54
N MET A 25 13.49 -2.48 -14.81
CA MET A 25 12.11 -2.70 -14.39
C MET A 25 11.98 -2.80 -12.87
N TYR A 26 12.91 -3.52 -12.22
CA TYR A 26 12.87 -3.66 -10.76
C TYR A 26 13.07 -2.31 -10.06
N PRO A 27 14.11 -1.50 -10.35
CA PRO A 27 14.27 -0.18 -9.73
C PRO A 27 13.13 0.79 -10.05
N LEU A 28 12.55 0.74 -11.25
CA LEU A 28 11.41 1.60 -11.60
C LEU A 28 10.16 1.26 -10.79
N ILE A 29 9.86 -0.03 -10.62
CA ILE A 29 8.73 -0.48 -9.80
C ILE A 29 8.98 -0.14 -8.34
N GLU A 30 10.20 -0.36 -7.83
CA GLU A 30 10.57 -0.01 -6.46
C GLU A 30 10.45 1.50 -6.22
N SER A 31 10.98 2.32 -7.13
CA SER A 31 10.89 3.78 -7.03
C SER A 31 9.44 4.26 -7.07
N THR A 32 8.64 3.70 -7.98
CA THR A 32 7.21 4.02 -8.09
C THR A 32 6.44 3.59 -6.85
N HIS A 33 6.79 2.45 -6.25
CA HIS A 33 6.21 2.00 -4.99
C HIS A 33 6.47 2.99 -3.86
N VAL A 34 7.71 3.48 -3.73
CA VAL A 34 8.08 4.46 -2.70
C VAL A 34 7.38 5.79 -2.93
N LEU A 35 7.31 6.28 -4.17
CA LEU A 35 6.57 7.51 -4.50
C LEU A 35 5.08 7.40 -4.20
N ALA A 36 4.46 6.26 -4.55
CA ALA A 36 3.06 5.99 -4.24
C ALA A 36 2.82 5.89 -2.72
N LEU A 37 3.78 5.35 -1.97
CA LEU A 37 3.75 5.34 -0.51
C LEU A 37 3.79 6.74 0.07
N PHE A 38 4.65 7.64 -0.44
CA PHE A 38 4.67 9.04 -0.02
C PHE A 38 3.35 9.76 -0.33
N LEU A 39 2.77 9.53 -1.51
CA LEU A 39 1.47 10.09 -1.86
C LEU A 39 0.37 9.58 -0.92
N PHE A 40 0.31 8.27 -0.70
CA PHE A 40 -0.68 7.63 0.17
C PHE A 40 -0.55 8.07 1.63
N ALA A 41 0.64 7.92 2.22
CA ALA A 41 0.88 8.29 3.61
C ALA A 41 0.78 9.81 3.82
N GLY A 42 1.29 10.60 2.88
CA GLY A 42 1.24 12.06 2.94
C GLY A 42 -0.18 12.60 2.91
N THR A 43 -1.05 12.04 2.05
CA THR A 43 -2.46 12.45 1.99
C THR A 43 -3.23 12.09 3.26
N ILE A 44 -2.99 10.92 3.84
CA ILE A 44 -3.56 10.56 5.16
C ILE A 44 -3.07 11.52 6.23
N ALA A 45 -1.76 11.80 6.28
CA ALA A 45 -1.18 12.71 7.26
C ALA A 45 -1.77 14.13 7.16
N MET A 46 -2.07 14.63 5.96
CA MET A 46 -2.75 15.93 5.78
C MET A 46 -4.15 15.94 6.41
N VAL A 47 -4.93 14.87 6.24
CA VAL A 47 -6.27 14.74 6.84
C VAL A 47 -6.15 14.62 8.36
N ASP A 48 -5.20 13.83 8.86
CA ASP A 48 -4.99 13.65 10.31
C ASP A 48 -4.54 14.96 10.98
N LEU A 49 -3.60 15.70 10.37
CA LEU A 49 -3.20 17.03 10.85
C LEU A 49 -4.37 18.02 10.85
N ARG A 50 -5.29 17.90 9.90
CA ARG A 50 -6.51 18.70 9.88
C ARG A 50 -7.46 18.31 11.02
N LEU A 51 -7.64 17.03 11.28
CA LEU A 51 -8.50 16.50 12.34
C LEU A 51 -7.97 16.82 13.74
N LEU A 52 -6.65 16.75 13.92
CA LEU A 52 -5.95 17.22 15.12
C LEU A 52 -5.97 18.74 15.28
N GLY A 53 -6.44 19.45 14.24
CA GLY A 53 -6.47 20.90 14.21
C GLY A 53 -5.07 21.49 14.29
N VAL A 54 -4.05 20.90 13.67
CA VAL A 54 -2.70 21.47 13.56
C VAL A 54 -2.54 22.21 12.22
N ALA A 55 -3.11 21.67 11.14
CA ALA A 55 -3.04 22.24 9.79
C ALA A 55 -4.43 22.49 9.19
N PHE A 56 -4.52 23.38 8.19
CA PHE A 56 -5.72 23.67 7.41
C PHE A 56 -6.99 24.00 8.22
N ARG A 57 -6.83 24.66 9.38
CA ARG A 57 -7.90 24.95 10.35
C ARG A 57 -9.11 25.70 9.76
N GLU A 58 -8.88 26.51 8.74
CA GLU A 58 -9.88 27.37 8.09
C GLU A 58 -10.81 26.62 7.13
N ILE A 59 -10.39 25.46 6.63
CA ILE A 59 -11.15 24.72 5.61
C ILE A 59 -11.98 23.62 6.29
N PRO A 60 -13.27 23.45 5.97
CA PRO A 60 -14.08 22.36 6.50
C PRO A 60 -13.47 20.98 6.22
N VAL A 61 -13.51 20.09 7.21
CA VAL A 61 -12.96 18.72 7.11
C VAL A 61 -13.57 17.96 5.92
N SER A 62 -14.86 18.18 5.65
CA SER A 62 -15.57 17.56 4.52
C SER A 62 -14.99 17.95 3.17
N GLU A 63 -14.55 19.20 3.00
CA GLU A 63 -14.01 19.69 1.74
C GLU A 63 -12.58 19.17 1.51
N ILE A 64 -11.75 19.18 2.56
CA ILE A 64 -10.41 18.59 2.52
C ILE A 64 -10.50 17.10 2.16
N ASN A 65 -11.35 16.36 2.86
CA ASN A 65 -11.50 14.93 2.63
C ASN A 65 -11.99 14.65 1.19
N ALA A 66 -12.97 15.41 0.69
CA ALA A 66 -13.47 15.22 -0.68
C ALA A 66 -12.39 15.43 -1.75
N ARG A 67 -11.47 16.37 -1.55
CA ARG A 67 -10.37 16.66 -2.49
C ARG A 67 -9.20 15.68 -2.36
N ILE A 68 -8.88 15.25 -1.14
CA ILE A 68 -7.71 14.41 -0.85
C ILE A 68 -8.02 12.92 -1.09
N LEU A 69 -9.23 12.47 -0.78
CA LEU A 69 -9.59 11.05 -0.84
C LEU A 69 -9.32 10.39 -2.22
N PRO A 70 -9.62 11.02 -3.37
CA PRO A 70 -9.28 10.43 -4.68
C PRO A 70 -7.78 10.18 -4.85
N TRP A 71 -6.93 11.08 -4.36
CA TRP A 71 -5.48 10.94 -4.40
C TRP A 71 -4.98 9.85 -3.44
N THR A 72 -5.58 9.76 -2.25
CA THR A 72 -5.30 8.67 -1.32
C THR A 72 -5.65 7.32 -1.94
N VAL A 73 -6.80 7.19 -2.60
CA VAL A 73 -7.21 5.95 -3.26
C VAL A 73 -6.28 5.63 -4.44
N ALA A 74 -5.96 6.61 -5.28
CA ALA A 74 -5.04 6.41 -6.41
C ALA A 74 -3.64 5.97 -5.93
N GLY A 75 -3.09 6.66 -4.93
CA GLY A 75 -1.81 6.28 -4.31
C GLY A 75 -1.85 4.89 -3.69
N ALA A 76 -2.94 4.53 -3.01
CA ALA A 76 -3.12 3.20 -2.44
C ALA A 76 -3.13 2.10 -3.52
N VAL A 77 -3.87 2.30 -4.61
CA VAL A 77 -3.95 1.33 -5.71
C VAL A 77 -2.58 1.11 -6.34
N VAL A 78 -1.88 2.19 -6.68
CA VAL A 78 -0.53 2.09 -7.28
C VAL A 78 0.45 1.43 -6.31
N MET A 79 0.41 1.81 -5.03
CA MET A 79 1.27 1.22 -3.98
C MET A 79 1.02 -0.28 -3.81
N VAL A 80 -0.24 -0.71 -3.81
CA VAL A 80 -0.59 -2.15 -3.68
C VAL A 80 -0.13 -2.93 -4.90
N VAL A 81 -0.43 -2.46 -6.12
CA VAL A 81 -0.04 -3.14 -7.36
C VAL A 81 1.48 -3.29 -7.45
N THR A 82 2.21 -2.21 -7.23
CA THR A 82 3.69 -2.24 -7.23
C THR A 82 4.25 -3.10 -6.11
N GLY A 83 3.63 -3.09 -4.92
CA GLY A 83 4.05 -3.94 -3.80
C GLY A 83 3.87 -5.43 -4.07
N VAL A 84 2.79 -5.82 -4.77
CA VAL A 84 2.57 -7.20 -5.22
C VAL A 84 3.60 -7.60 -6.26
N LEU A 85 3.94 -6.71 -7.20
CA LEU A 85 4.99 -6.96 -8.19
C LEU A 85 6.37 -7.15 -7.54
N LEU A 86 6.71 -6.35 -6.52
CA LEU A 86 7.96 -6.50 -5.76
C LEU A 86 8.00 -7.83 -4.99
N PHE A 87 6.88 -8.23 -4.37
CA PHE A 87 6.77 -9.55 -3.75
C PHE A 87 6.95 -10.66 -4.78
N TYR A 88 6.32 -10.51 -5.94
CA TYR A 88 6.44 -11.46 -7.05
C TYR A 88 7.87 -11.57 -7.59
N ALA A 89 8.65 -10.49 -7.60
CA ALA A 89 10.05 -10.53 -8.03
C ALA A 89 10.94 -11.36 -7.07
N ILE A 90 10.70 -11.29 -5.75
CA ILE A 90 11.55 -11.96 -4.75
C ILE A 90 10.71 -12.66 -3.66
N PRO A 91 9.90 -13.67 -4.02
CA PRO A 91 8.85 -14.19 -3.14
C PRO A 91 9.41 -15.00 -1.96
N VAL A 92 10.47 -15.79 -2.17
CA VAL A 92 11.09 -16.59 -1.10
C VAL A 92 11.74 -15.69 -0.04
N ARG A 93 12.55 -14.71 -0.48
CA ARG A 93 13.19 -13.74 0.42
C ARG A 93 12.16 -12.92 1.18
N SER A 94 11.12 -12.46 0.50
CA SER A 94 10.04 -11.68 1.11
C SER A 94 9.27 -12.51 2.13
N TYR A 95 8.97 -13.77 1.83
CA TYR A 95 8.28 -14.67 2.75
C TYR A 95 9.10 -15.03 3.99
N GLN A 96 10.41 -15.22 3.84
CA GLN A 96 11.31 -15.50 4.96
C GLN A 96 11.58 -14.27 5.84
N SER A 97 11.42 -13.06 5.30
CA SER A 97 11.57 -11.82 6.05
C SER A 97 10.47 -11.64 7.10
N LEU A 98 10.88 -11.55 8.37
CA LEU A 98 9.97 -11.29 9.48
C LEU A 98 9.24 -9.94 9.32
N TRP A 99 9.98 -8.92 8.85
CA TRP A 99 9.45 -7.57 8.63
C TRP A 99 8.35 -7.51 7.57
N PHE A 100 8.50 -8.30 6.49
CA PHE A 100 7.47 -8.37 5.46
C PHE A 100 6.17 -8.96 6.01
N ARG A 101 6.25 -9.99 6.87
CA ARG A 101 5.06 -10.57 7.51
C ARG A 101 4.34 -9.56 8.38
N PHE A 102 5.07 -8.81 9.21
CA PHE A 102 4.48 -7.72 9.98
C PHE A 102 3.84 -6.66 9.08
N LYS A 103 4.51 -6.26 7.98
CA LYS A 103 3.97 -5.32 6.99
C LYS A 103 2.61 -5.80 6.45
N VAL A 104 2.50 -7.08 6.06
CA VAL A 104 1.25 -7.65 5.55
C VAL A 104 0.16 -7.68 6.63
N VAL A 105 0.48 -8.06 7.85
CA VAL A 105 -0.49 -8.06 8.97
C VAL A 105 -1.01 -6.65 9.24
N PHE A 106 -0.13 -5.64 9.29
CA PHE A 106 -0.55 -4.25 9.48
C PHE A 106 -1.40 -3.73 8.32
N LEU A 107 -1.06 -4.09 7.08
CA LEU A 107 -1.88 -3.73 5.92
C LEU A 107 -3.28 -4.35 5.98
N LEU A 108 -3.41 -5.61 6.43
CA LEU A 108 -4.71 -6.25 6.62
C LEU A 108 -5.52 -5.56 7.72
N VAL A 109 -4.89 -5.23 8.85
CA VAL A 109 -5.56 -4.48 9.93
C VAL A 109 -6.01 -3.10 9.45
N ALA A 110 -5.18 -2.39 8.69
CA ALA A 110 -5.53 -1.11 8.10
C ALA A 110 -6.70 -1.22 7.11
N ALA A 111 -6.69 -2.22 6.23
CA ALA A 111 -7.78 -2.47 5.29
C ALA A 111 -9.12 -2.78 6.00
N ILE A 112 -9.07 -3.59 7.06
CA ILE A 112 -10.24 -3.88 7.90
C ILE A 112 -10.74 -2.61 8.58
N ASN A 113 -9.85 -1.78 9.11
CA ASN A 113 -10.20 -0.49 9.71
C ASN A 113 -10.92 0.43 8.72
N VAL A 114 -10.36 0.62 7.52
CA VAL A 114 -10.96 1.44 6.45
C VAL A 114 -12.32 0.90 6.03
N TRP A 115 -12.46 -0.41 5.89
CA TRP A 115 -13.72 -1.05 5.53
C TRP A 115 -14.80 -0.87 6.60
N MET A 116 -14.45 -1.04 7.89
CA MET A 116 -15.35 -0.78 9.01
C MET A 116 -15.76 0.70 9.07
N PHE A 117 -14.82 1.62 8.83
CA PHE A 117 -15.09 3.06 8.80
C PHE A 117 -16.08 3.40 7.67
N HIS A 118 -15.82 2.94 6.44
CA HIS A 118 -16.74 3.15 5.31
C HIS A 118 -18.12 2.56 5.57
N ARG A 119 -18.21 1.35 6.15
CA ARG A 119 -19.50 0.74 6.50
C ARG A 119 -20.27 1.54 7.55
N ARG A 120 -19.60 2.06 8.57
CA ARG A 120 -20.27 2.85 9.63
C ARG A 120 -20.69 4.23 9.12
N VAL A 121 -19.85 4.89 8.34
CA VAL A 121 -20.16 6.21 7.76
C VAL A 121 -21.26 6.12 6.71
N ALA A 122 -21.26 5.08 5.86
CA ALA A 122 -22.33 4.85 4.90
C ALA A 122 -23.67 4.46 5.54
N LYS A 123 -23.65 3.87 6.75
CA LYS A 123 -24.86 3.52 7.51
C LYS A 123 -25.47 4.72 8.27
N ASN A 124 -24.67 5.75 8.56
CA ASN A 124 -25.08 6.96 9.29
C ASN A 124 -25.42 8.15 8.37
N ARG A 125 -25.56 7.91 7.07
CA ARG A 125 -25.99 8.89 6.07
C ARG A 125 -27.37 8.52 5.56
#